data_AF-A0A831X6I2-F1
#
_entry.id   AF-A0A831X6I2-F1
#
_cell.length_a   1.000
_cell.length_b   1.000
_cell.length_c   1.000
_cell.angle_alpha   90.00
_cell.angle_beta   90.00
_cell.angle_gamma   90.00
#
_symmetry.space_group_name_H-M   'P 1'
#
loop_
_entity.id
_entity.type
_entity.pdbx_description
1 polymer ?
#
loop_
_entity_poly.entity_id
_entity_poly.type
_entity_poly.pdbx_seq_one_letter_code
_entity_poly.pdbx_strand_id
1 'polypeptide(L)' 'MAHRFRHAICNEIYQGWEFADACRHMKAAGYEGIEIAP' A
#
# COMPACT_ATOMS: atom_id res chain seq x y z
N MET A 1 14.84 -22.59 -0.05
CA MET A 1 13.85 -21.69 -0.70
C MET A 1 13.70 -20.48 0.20
N ALA A 2 14.12 -19.29 -0.25
CA ALA A 2 13.84 -18.06 0.49
C ALA A 2 12.37 -17.70 0.29
N HIS A 3 11.62 -17.54 1.37
CA HIS A 3 10.25 -17.04 1.29
C HIS A 3 10.30 -15.54 0.95
N ARG A 4 9.63 -15.12 -0.14
CA ARG A 4 9.46 -13.70 -0.44
C ARG A 4 8.39 -13.13 0.48
N PHE A 5 8.81 -12.27 1.40
CA PHE A 5 7.90 -11.52 2.24
C PHE A 5 7.15 -10.49 1.38
N ARG A 6 5.83 -10.42 1.53
CA ARG A 6 4.95 -9.45 0.86
C ARG A 6 4.23 -8.66 1.93
N HIS A 7 4.33 -7.35 1.86
CA HIS A 7 3.87 -6.46 2.91
C HIS A 7 2.89 -5.45 2.32
N ALA A 8 1.87 -5.14 3.11
CA ALA A 8 0.80 -4.21 2.77
C ALA A 8 0.79 -3.04 3.74
N ILE A 9 0.08 -1.99 3.37
CA ILE A 9 -0.12 -0.78 4.17
C ILE A 9 -1.61 -0.41 4.18
N CYS A 10 -2.10 0.07 5.31
CA CYS A 10 -3.47 0.57 5.43
C CYS A 10 -3.67 1.85 4.60
N ASN A 11 -4.77 1.91 3.84
CA ASN A 11 -5.15 3.06 3.03
C ASN A 11 -5.46 4.31 3.87
N GLU A 12 -5.83 4.17 5.15
CA GLU A 12 -6.13 5.31 6.04
C GLU A 12 -4.90 6.21 6.29
N ILE A 13 -3.69 5.70 6.10
CA ILE A 13 -2.46 6.52 6.12
C ILE A 13 -2.50 7.62 5.04
N TYR A 14 -3.28 7.41 3.98
CA TYR A 14 -3.47 8.32 2.85
C TYR A 14 -4.82 9.03 2.89
N GLN A 15 -5.42 9.22 4.08
CA GLN A 15 -6.68 9.97 4.21
C GLN A 15 -6.59 11.33 3.52
N GLY A 16 -7.58 11.62 2.67
CA GLY A 16 -7.64 12.85 1.87
C GLY A 16 -6.86 12.82 0.55
N TRP A 17 -6.19 11.71 0.22
CA TRP A 17 -5.58 11.53 -1.09
C TRP A 17 -6.55 10.85 -2.06
N GLU A 18 -6.39 11.15 -3.35
CA GLU A 18 -7.00 10.34 -4.40
C GLU A 18 -6.43 8.91 -4.35
N PHE A 19 -7.31 7.91 -4.42
CA PHE A 19 -6.92 6.50 -4.29
C PHE A 19 -5.82 6.08 -5.27
N ALA A 20 -5.85 6.64 -6.49
CA ALA A 20 -4.86 6.37 -7.51
C ALA A 20 -3.47 6.93 -7.13
N ASP A 21 -3.41 8.09 -6.47
CA ASP A 21 -2.16 8.69 -5.99
C ASP A 21 -1.60 7.91 -4.79
N ALA A 22 -2.48 7.48 -3.88
CA ALA A 22 -2.11 6.58 -2.79
C ALA A 22 -1.49 5.28 -3.34
N CYS A 23 -2.15 4.62 -4.29
CA CYS A 23 -1.62 3.40 -4.93
C CYS A 23 -0.26 3.62 -5.60
N ARG A 24 -0.09 4.74 -6.32
CA ARG A 24 1.19 5.11 -6.95
C ARG A 24 2.30 5.26 -5.90
N HIS A 25 2.01 5.97 -4.81
CA HIS A 25 2.97 6.17 -3.73
C HIS A 25 3.31 4.87 -3.00
N MET A 26 2.31 4.03 -2.68
CA MET A 26 2.53 2.72 -2.05
C MET A 26 3.46 1.84 -2.88
N LYS A 27 3.27 1.82 -4.21
CA LYS A 27 4.14 1.07 -5.12
C LYS A 27 5.56 1.63 -5.14
N ALA A 28 5.71 2.95 -5.16
CA ALA A 28 7.02 3.61 -5.09
C ALA A 28 7.74 3.37 -3.76
N ALA A 29 6.98 3.27 -2.66
CA ALA A 29 7.49 2.96 -1.32
C ALA A 29 7.83 1.47 -1.12
N GLY A 30 7.55 0.61 -2.10
CA GLY A 30 7.90 -0.82 -2.08
C GLY A 30 6.84 -1.73 -1.47
N TYR A 31 5.64 -1.24 -1.18
CA TYR A 31 4.54 -2.10 -0.75
C TYR A 31 4.03 -2.94 -1.93
N GLU A 32 3.68 -4.20 -1.62
CA GLU A 32 3.13 -5.14 -2.59
C GLU A 32 1.61 -5.30 -2.47
N GLY A 33 1.03 -4.74 -1.41
CA GLY A 33 -0.40 -4.79 -1.15
C GLY A 33 -0.90 -3.53 -0.46
N ILE A 34 -2.22 -3.42 -0.43
CA ILE A 34 -2.97 -2.38 0.27
C ILE A 34 -4.02 -3.09 1.12
N GLU A 35 -4.16 -2.65 2.37
CA GLU A 35 -5.31 -2.96 3.20
C GLU A 35 -6.32 -1.82 3.04
N ILE A 36 -7.57 -2.15 2.74
CA ILE A 36 -8.65 -1.18 2.59
C ILE A 36 -9.43 -1.15 3.89
N ALA A 37 -9.54 0.04 4.49
CA ALA A 37 -10.25 0.31 5.73
C ALA A 37 -11.19 1.54 5.60
N PRO A 38 -12.30 1.55 6.38
CA PRO A 38 -12.90 0.32 6.92
C PRO A 38 -13.25 -0.66 5.78
#